data_AF-A0A524MDB8-F1
#
_entry.id   AF-A0A524MDB8-F1
#
_cell.length_a   1.000
_cell.length_b   1.000
_cell.length_c   1.000
_cell.angle_alpha   90.00
_cell.angle_beta   90.00
_cell.angle_gamma   90.00
#
_symmetry.space_group_name_H-M   'P 1'
#
loop_
_entity.id
_entity.type
_entity.pdbx_description
1 polymer ?
#
loop_
_entity_poly.entity_id
_entity_poly.type
_entity_poly.pdbx_seq_one_letter_code
_entity_poly.pdbx_strand_id
1 'polypeptide(L)'
;MTTHSGSICVTAKPYDYIFIPESTALIVIDMQRDFIEPGGFGEALGNDVSQLEVVVPVVGALLDFARRLNMSIIHTRESHLLDLSDCPASKRSRGNPIYRIGDQGPMGRILIRGEPGNDIVPALKPMKGEIVVDKPGKGAFYGTD
;
A
#
# COMPACT_ATOMS: atom_id res chain seq x y z
N MET A 1 -26.77 -10.46 -8.03
CA MET A 1 -26.35 -10.62 -6.63
C MET A 1 -27.54 -11.15 -5.84
N THR A 2 -27.53 -12.44 -5.50
CA THR A 2 -28.52 -13.05 -4.62
C THR A 2 -28.03 -12.89 -3.19
N THR A 3 -28.64 -11.98 -2.44
CA THR A 3 -28.34 -11.76 -1.01
C THR A 3 -29.04 -12.83 -0.18
N HIS A 4 -28.32 -13.87 0.20
CA HIS A 4 -28.73 -14.70 1.34
C HIS A 4 -28.11 -14.06 2.59
N SER A 5 -28.96 -13.51 3.47
CA SER A 5 -28.60 -13.11 4.83
C SER A 5 -27.28 -12.32 4.95
N GLY A 6 -27.21 -11.08 4.47
CA GLY A 6 -26.05 -10.17 4.66
C GLY A 6 -24.73 -10.56 3.97
N SER A 7 -24.63 -11.77 3.39
CA SER A 7 -23.44 -12.23 2.68
C SER A 7 -23.44 -11.84 1.19
N ILE A 8 -22.25 -11.60 0.65
CA ILE A 8 -21.99 -11.32 -0.77
C ILE A 8 -21.22 -12.49 -1.36
N CYS A 9 -21.71 -13.01 -2.49
CA CYS A 9 -21.03 -14.03 -3.28
C CYS A 9 -20.43 -13.39 -4.54
N VAL A 10 -19.16 -13.65 -4.81
CA VAL A 10 -18.43 -13.20 -6.01
C VAL A 10 -17.79 -14.40 -6.70
N THR A 11 -17.94 -14.46 -8.03
CA THR A 11 -17.26 -15.49 -8.83
C THR A 11 -15.75 -15.31 -8.73
N ALA A 12 -15.08 -16.35 -8.26
CA ALA A 12 -13.64 -16.36 -8.06
C ALA A 12 -13.05 -17.70 -8.51
N LYS A 13 -11.71 -17.76 -8.51
CA LYS A 13 -10.99 -19.02 -8.69
C LYS A 13 -10.40 -19.44 -7.34
N PRO A 14 -10.43 -20.75 -7.00
CA PRO A 14 -10.91 -21.87 -7.80
C PRO A 14 -12.43 -22.10 -7.73
N TYR A 15 -13.15 -21.35 -6.90
CA TYR A 15 -14.61 -21.40 -6.74
C TYR A 15 -15.11 -20.04 -6.24
N ASP A 16 -16.43 -19.86 -6.21
CA ASP A 16 -17.07 -18.64 -5.72
C ASP A 16 -16.63 -18.28 -4.29
N TYR A 17 -16.27 -17.03 -4.08
CA TYR A 17 -15.89 -16.52 -2.76
C TYR A 17 -17.09 -15.81 -2.11
N ILE A 18 -17.42 -16.21 -0.89
CA ILE A 18 -18.54 -15.68 -0.12
C ILE A 18 -17.99 -14.98 1.12
N PHE A 19 -18.41 -13.74 1.36
CA PHE A 19 -17.99 -12.97 2.53
C PHE A 19 -19.13 -12.14 3.12
N ILE A 20 -18.97 -11.75 4.39
CA ILE A 20 -19.89 -10.88 5.12
C ILE A 20 -19.15 -9.54 5.34
N PRO A 21 -19.65 -8.41 4.83
CA PRO A 21 -18.94 -7.12 4.88
C PRO A 21 -18.51 -6.72 6.30
N GLU A 22 -19.34 -6.96 7.31
CA GLU A 22 -19.11 -6.56 8.70
C GLU A 22 -17.93 -7.28 9.36
N SER A 23 -17.56 -8.46 8.85
CA SER A 23 -16.42 -9.26 9.33
C SER A 23 -15.30 -9.40 8.29
N THR A 24 -15.31 -8.55 7.27
CA THR A 24 -14.33 -8.54 6.18
C THR A 24 -13.62 -7.19 6.11
N ALA A 25 -12.31 -7.21 5.86
CA ALA A 25 -11.52 -6.01 5.64
C ALA A 25 -10.96 -5.94 4.21
N LEU A 26 -10.91 -4.74 3.64
CA LEU A 26 -10.09 -4.42 2.48
C LEU A 26 -8.71 -3.96 2.96
N ILE A 27 -7.65 -4.61 2.47
CA ILE A 27 -6.27 -4.17 2.70
C ILE A 27 -5.70 -3.64 1.37
N VAL A 28 -5.37 -2.35 1.32
CA VAL A 28 -4.70 -1.70 0.19
C VAL A 28 -3.21 -1.58 0.51
N ILE A 29 -2.38 -2.31 -0.23
CA ILE A 29 -0.97 -2.49 0.10
C ILE A 29 -0.10 -1.54 -0.71
N ASP A 30 0.64 -0.68 0.00
CA ASP A 30 1.79 0.07 -0.49
C ASP A 30 1.53 0.88 -1.77
N MET A 31 0.35 1.48 -1.90
CA MET A 31 0.01 2.38 -3.01
C MET A 31 0.69 3.76 -2.84
N GLN A 32 2.01 3.77 -2.67
CA GLN A 32 2.82 4.92 -2.32
C GLN A 32 3.37 5.64 -3.55
N ARG A 33 3.57 6.96 -3.45
CA ARG A 33 4.02 7.80 -4.56
C ARG A 33 5.37 7.37 -5.11
N ASP A 34 6.35 7.07 -4.24
CA ASP A 34 7.67 6.60 -4.64
C ASP A 34 7.65 5.32 -5.47
N PHE A 35 6.59 4.51 -5.38
CA PHE A 35 6.47 3.28 -6.17
C PHE A 35 5.72 3.48 -7.48
N ILE A 36 4.78 4.41 -7.52
CA ILE A 36 3.79 4.54 -8.61
C ILE A 36 4.10 5.73 -9.53
N GLU A 37 4.45 6.89 -8.95
CA GLU A 37 4.60 8.11 -9.73
C GLU A 37 5.95 8.13 -10.48
N PRO A 38 5.98 8.66 -11.72
CA PRO A 38 7.23 8.96 -12.41
C PRO A 38 8.15 9.84 -11.57
N GLY A 39 9.45 9.60 -11.65
CA GLY A 39 10.49 10.24 -10.85
C GLY A 39 10.61 9.69 -9.43
N GLY A 40 9.78 8.73 -9.01
CA GLY A 40 9.86 8.09 -7.70
C GLY A 40 11.00 7.06 -7.57
N PHE A 41 11.19 6.53 -6.37
CA PHE A 41 12.14 5.44 -6.09
C PHE A 41 12.00 4.22 -7.01
N GLY A 42 10.78 3.84 -7.38
CA GLY A 42 10.48 2.71 -8.26
C GLY A 42 11.12 2.87 -9.63
N GLU A 43 10.96 4.03 -10.26
CA GLU A 43 11.60 4.35 -11.55
C GLU A 43 13.12 4.50 -11.39
N ALA A 44 13.60 5.08 -10.28
CA ALA A 44 15.03 5.23 -10.01
C ALA A 44 15.79 3.89 -9.91
N LEU A 45 15.09 2.78 -9.64
CA LEU A 45 15.62 1.41 -9.69
C LEU A 45 15.57 0.78 -11.09
N GLY A 46 15.10 1.51 -12.11
CA GLY A 46 14.96 1.04 -13.49
C GLY A 46 13.67 0.27 -13.78
N ASN A 47 12.66 0.38 -12.91
CA ASN A 47 11.35 -0.26 -13.15
C ASN A 47 10.48 0.62 -14.06
N ASP A 48 9.69 -0.04 -14.92
CA ASP A 48 8.61 0.60 -15.67
C ASP A 48 7.39 0.80 -14.77
N VAL A 49 7.29 1.99 -14.15
CA VAL A 49 6.21 2.33 -13.21
C VAL A 49 4.85 2.57 -13.89
N SER A 50 4.82 2.68 -15.23
CA SER A 50 3.56 2.89 -15.97
C SER A 50 2.56 1.74 -15.76
N GLN A 51 3.06 0.54 -15.49
CA GLN A 51 2.26 -0.64 -15.18
C GLN A 51 1.58 -0.58 -13.82
N LEU A 52 2.05 0.30 -12.92
CA LEU A 52 1.49 0.50 -11.58
C LEU A 52 0.48 1.64 -11.57
N GLU A 53 0.68 2.68 -12.39
CA GLU A 53 -0.25 3.81 -12.47
C GLU A 53 -1.64 3.36 -12.98
N VAL A 54 -1.68 2.40 -13.91
CA VAL A 54 -2.94 1.91 -14.51
C VAL A 54 -3.88 1.23 -13.50
N VAL A 55 -3.37 0.73 -12.38
CA VAL A 55 -4.23 0.07 -11.36
C VAL A 55 -4.85 1.07 -10.38
N VAL A 56 -4.35 2.30 -10.29
CA VAL A 56 -4.86 3.33 -9.38
C VAL A 56 -6.38 3.53 -9.47
N PRO A 57 -6.99 3.77 -10.66
CA PRO A 57 -8.45 3.94 -10.75
C PRO A 57 -9.23 2.69 -10.33
N VAL A 58 -8.68 1.49 -10.54
CA VAL A 58 -9.32 0.21 -10.15
C VAL A 58 -9.33 0.06 -8.63
N VAL A 59 -8.22 0.38 -7.97
CA VAL A 59 -8.14 0.39 -6.50
C VAL A 59 -9.07 1.45 -5.90
N GLY A 60 -9.19 2.61 -6.54
CA GLY A 60 -10.15 3.65 -6.14
C GLY A 60 -11.59 3.14 -6.15
N ALA A 61 -12.00 2.44 -7.22
CA ALA A 61 -13.33 1.84 -7.29
C ALA A 61 -13.57 0.75 -6.21
N LEU A 62 -12.53 -0.01 -5.85
CA LEU A 62 -12.59 -1.01 -4.79
C LEU A 62 -12.71 -0.38 -3.39
N LEU A 63 -11.98 0.72 -3.14
CA LEU A 63 -12.14 1.52 -1.92
C LEU A 63 -13.57 2.05 -1.81
N ASP A 64 -14.11 2.61 -2.89
CA ASP A 64 -15.48 3.13 -2.89
C ASP A 64 -16.52 2.03 -2.65
N PHE A 65 -16.28 0.82 -3.17
CA PHE A 65 -17.10 -0.35 -2.87
C PHE A 65 -17.05 -0.71 -1.38
N ALA A 66 -15.85 -0.82 -0.80
CA ALA A 66 -15.67 -1.15 0.61
C ALA A 66 -16.31 -0.10 1.54
N ARG A 67 -16.15 1.19 1.20
CA ARG A 67 -16.76 2.32 1.93
C ARG A 67 -18.28 2.26 1.92
N ARG A 68 -18.89 2.00 0.76
CA ARG A 68 -20.37 1.87 0.65
C ARG A 68 -20.93 0.73 1.48
N LEU A 69 -20.14 -0.32 1.71
CA LEU A 69 -20.53 -1.46 2.53
C LEU A 69 -20.10 -1.33 4.00
N ASN A 70 -19.52 -0.19 4.40
CA ASN A 70 -18.98 0.03 5.74
C ASN A 70 -17.98 -1.08 6.18
N MET A 71 -17.22 -1.62 5.23
CA MET A 71 -16.17 -2.58 5.52
C MET A 71 -15.02 -1.91 6.27
N SER A 72 -14.26 -2.70 7.04
CA SER A 72 -12.98 -2.24 7.58
C SER A 72 -12.00 -2.00 6.43
N ILE A 73 -11.31 -0.86 6.42
CA ILE A 73 -10.33 -0.51 5.39
C ILE A 73 -8.99 -0.23 6.05
N ILE A 74 -7.96 -0.92 5.58
CA ILE A 74 -6.59 -0.84 6.06
C ILE A 74 -5.70 -0.48 4.88
N HIS A 75 -4.84 0.51 5.07
CA HIS A 75 -3.81 0.88 4.12
C HIS A 75 -2.45 0.56 4.72
N THR A 76 -1.53 0.03 3.93
CA THR A 76 -0.16 -0.16 4.39
C THR A 76 0.80 0.76 3.67
N ARG A 77 1.85 1.16 4.37
CA ARG A 77 3.02 1.83 3.80
C ARG A 77 4.26 1.08 4.20
N GLU A 78 5.08 0.70 3.23
CA GLU A 78 6.46 0.33 3.53
C GLU A 78 7.22 1.60 3.93
N SER A 79 7.68 1.64 5.17
CA SER A 79 8.31 2.85 5.70
C SER A 79 9.19 2.54 6.91
N HIS A 80 10.20 3.40 7.11
CA HIS A 80 11.14 3.34 8.21
C HIS A 80 11.10 4.61 9.04
N LEU A 81 11.47 4.50 10.31
CA LEU A 81 11.67 5.63 11.19
C LEU A 81 12.78 6.55 10.65
N LEU A 82 12.73 7.84 11.04
CA LEU A 82 13.65 8.86 10.57
C LEU A 82 15.12 8.52 10.84
N ASP A 83 15.38 7.88 11.98
CA ASP A 83 16.68 7.43 12.48
C ASP A 83 17.07 6.02 11.98
N LEU A 84 16.21 5.38 11.18
CA LEU A 84 16.39 4.03 10.64
C LEU A 84 16.51 2.92 11.69
N SER A 85 16.08 3.15 12.93
CA SER A 85 16.22 2.15 14.01
C SER A 85 15.44 0.86 13.74
N ASP A 86 14.42 0.91 12.89
CA ASP A 86 13.60 -0.22 12.44
C ASP A 86 14.02 -0.78 11.06
N CYS A 87 15.11 -0.28 10.47
CA CYS A 87 15.62 -0.73 9.18
C CYS A 87 16.79 -1.71 9.37
N PRO A 88 16.61 -3.01 9.08
CA PRO A 88 17.72 -3.97 9.17
C PRO A 88 18.87 -3.58 8.24
N ALA A 89 20.11 -3.73 8.73
CA ALA A 89 21.31 -3.43 7.95
C ALA A 89 21.32 -4.18 6.61
N SER A 90 20.87 -5.44 6.60
CA SER A 90 20.75 -6.28 5.40
C SER A 90 19.76 -5.76 4.35
N LYS A 91 18.77 -4.97 4.76
CA LYS A 91 17.83 -4.31 3.84
C LYS A 91 18.47 -3.06 3.24
N ARG A 92 19.13 -2.25 4.08
CA ARG A 92 19.80 -1.01 3.66
C ARG A 92 21.01 -1.26 2.74
N SER A 93 21.76 -2.33 2.97
CA SER A 93 22.96 -2.69 2.20
C SER A 93 22.68 -3.63 1.02
N ARG A 94 21.40 -3.91 0.71
CA ARG A 94 21.03 -4.86 -0.35
C ARG A 94 21.36 -4.30 -1.73
N GLY A 95 22.02 -5.11 -2.56
CA GLY A 95 22.31 -4.76 -3.96
C GLY A 95 23.32 -3.62 -4.09
N ASN A 96 23.29 -2.93 -5.23
CA ASN A 96 24.12 -1.76 -5.48
C ASN A 96 23.29 -0.61 -6.09
N PRO A 97 22.30 -0.08 -5.37
CA PRO A 97 21.39 0.92 -5.91
C PRO A 97 22.06 2.30 -5.96
N ILE A 98 21.55 3.16 -6.85
CA ILE A 98 21.93 4.58 -6.91
C ILE A 98 21.55 5.28 -5.59
N TYR A 99 20.37 4.96 -5.04
CA TYR A 99 19.86 5.48 -3.77
C TYR A 99 19.59 4.34 -2.79
N ARG A 100 20.00 4.50 -1.53
CA ARG A 100 19.66 3.59 -0.43
C ARG A 100 18.50 4.13 0.40
N ILE A 101 17.92 3.26 1.22
CA ILE A 101 16.94 3.64 2.24
C ILE A 101 17.53 4.75 3.12
N GLY A 102 16.80 5.86 3.23
CA GLY A 102 17.19 7.05 3.97
C GLY A 102 18.00 8.09 3.20
N ASP A 103 18.50 7.78 2.01
CA ASP A 103 19.19 8.75 1.14
C ASP A 103 18.18 9.74 0.55
N GLN A 104 18.65 10.93 0.16
CA GLN A 104 17.81 11.92 -0.51
C GLN A 104 17.50 11.49 -1.94
N GLY A 105 16.23 11.27 -2.23
CA GLY A 105 15.69 11.01 -3.56
C GLY A 105 14.86 12.18 -4.08
N PRO A 106 14.24 12.01 -5.27
CA PRO A 106 13.48 13.07 -5.95
C PRO A 106 12.23 13.55 -5.18
N MET A 107 11.66 12.70 -4.32
CA MET A 107 10.46 12.99 -3.53
C MET A 107 10.69 13.03 -2.02
N GLY A 108 11.94 13.23 -1.57
CA GLY A 108 12.31 13.17 -0.16
C GLY A 108 13.26 12.01 0.14
N ARG A 109 13.46 11.71 1.43
CA ARG A 109 14.29 10.58 1.85
C ARG A 109 13.59 9.25 1.55
N ILE A 110 14.29 8.35 0.85
CA ILE A 110 13.74 7.09 0.37
C ILE A 110 13.23 6.22 1.52
N LEU A 111 11.95 5.81 1.44
CA LEU A 111 11.27 4.94 2.40
C LEU A 111 11.22 5.46 3.85
N ILE A 112 11.34 6.77 4.05
CA ILE A 112 11.24 7.38 5.38
C ILE A 112 9.82 7.87 5.65
N ARG A 113 9.30 7.56 6.84
CA ARG A 113 7.98 8.02 7.30
C ARG A 113 7.88 9.54 7.26
N GLY A 114 6.78 10.04 6.70
CA GLY A 114 6.48 11.47 6.63
C GLY A 114 7.05 12.19 5.40
N GLU A 115 7.91 11.54 4.61
CA GLU A 115 8.42 12.13 3.37
C GLU A 115 7.36 12.10 2.27
N PRO A 116 7.35 13.09 1.35
CA PRO A 116 6.34 13.17 0.29
C PRO A 116 6.26 11.93 -0.60
N GLY A 117 7.39 11.28 -0.90
CA GLY A 117 7.44 10.04 -1.68
C GLY A 117 6.88 8.84 -0.93
N ASN A 118 6.94 8.84 0.40
CA ASN A 118 6.46 7.73 1.23
C ASN A 118 4.94 7.75 1.43
N ASP A 119 4.26 8.86 1.14
CA ASP A 119 2.81 8.96 1.29
C ASP A 119 2.06 8.13 0.24
N ILE A 120 0.81 7.77 0.55
CA ILE A 120 -0.10 7.11 -0.38
C ILE A 120 -0.45 8.09 -1.50
N VAL A 121 -0.59 7.59 -2.74
CA VAL A 121 -0.96 8.43 -3.90
C VAL A 121 -2.25 9.21 -3.61
N PRO A 122 -2.34 10.50 -3.99
CA PRO A 122 -3.48 11.35 -3.59
C PRO A 122 -4.85 10.78 -3.95
N ALA A 123 -4.95 10.07 -5.08
CA ALA A 123 -6.19 9.44 -5.54
C ALA A 123 -6.71 8.32 -4.62
N LEU A 124 -5.85 7.73 -3.81
CA LEU A 124 -6.17 6.58 -2.93
C LEU A 124 -6.01 6.93 -1.45
N LYS A 125 -5.93 8.22 -1.14
CA LYS A 125 -5.63 8.69 0.21
C LYS A 125 -6.65 8.12 1.23
N PRO A 126 -6.17 7.66 2.40
CA PRO A 126 -7.05 7.18 3.45
C PRO A 126 -8.05 8.25 3.90
N MET A 127 -9.29 7.85 4.15
CA MET A 127 -10.33 8.68 4.75
C MET A 127 -10.34 8.56 6.28
N LYS A 128 -10.99 9.51 6.96
CA LYS A 128 -11.15 9.46 8.42
C LYS A 128 -11.85 8.15 8.83
N GLY A 129 -11.22 7.42 9.75
CA GLY A 129 -11.73 6.13 10.25
C GLY A 129 -11.11 4.91 9.56
N GLU A 130 -10.37 5.10 8.46
CA GLU A 130 -9.58 4.03 7.84
C GLU A 130 -8.23 3.90 8.57
N ILE A 131 -7.73 2.67 8.66
CA ILE A 131 -6.49 2.34 9.38
C ILE A 131 -5.29 2.54 8.44
N VAL A 132 -4.20 3.10 8.94
CA VAL A 132 -2.92 3.20 8.21
C VAL A 132 -1.84 2.50 9.02
N VAL A 133 -1.19 1.50 8.42
CA VAL A 133 -0.14 0.70 9.04
C VAL A 133 1.19 1.00 8.35
N ASP A 134 2.13 1.55 9.11
CA ASP A 134 3.52 1.67 8.69
C ASP A 134 4.28 0.39 9.02
N LYS A 135 4.85 -0.26 8.00
CA LYS A 135 5.54 -1.54 8.15
C LYS A 135 7.00 -1.46 7.70
N PRO A 136 7.96 -1.98 8.48
CA PRO A 136 9.39 -1.96 8.12
C PRO A 136 9.76 -3.03 7.08
N GLY A 137 8.86 -3.96 6.78
CA GLY A 137 9.07 -5.09 5.89
C GLY A 137 8.10 -5.15 4.71
N LYS A 138 8.26 -6.19 3.90
CA LYS A 138 7.37 -6.46 2.76
C LYS A 138 6.02 -7.04 3.21
N GLY A 139 6.04 -7.94 4.18
CA GLY A 139 4.81 -8.55 4.74
C GLY A 139 4.06 -7.57 5.63
N ALA A 140 2.74 -7.48 5.44
CA ALA A 140 1.87 -6.54 6.16
C ALA A 140 1.79 -6.75 7.67
N PHE A 141 2.07 -7.97 8.15
CA PHE A 141 1.93 -8.36 9.56
C PHE A 141 3.26 -8.36 10.34
N TYR A 142 4.40 -8.18 9.67
CA TYR A 142 5.70 -8.26 10.34
C TYR A 142 6.07 -6.90 10.93
N GLY A 143 6.22 -6.84 12.26
CA GLY A 143 6.60 -5.61 12.97
C GLY A 143 5.47 -4.58 13.03
N THR A 144 4.22 -5.04 13.02
CA THR A 144 2.99 -4.25 13.11
C THR A 144 2.10 -4.80 14.23
N ASP A 145 1.09 -4.02 14.63
CA ASP A 145 0.03 -4.39 15.57
C ASP A 145 -1.16 -5.10 14.90
#